data_AF-A0A9D1T5J1-F1
#
_entry.id   AF-A0A9D1T5J1-F1
#
_cell.length_a   1.000
_cell.length_b   1.000
_cell.length_c   1.000
_cell.angle_alpha   90.00
_cell.angle_beta   90.00
_cell.angle_gamma   90.00
#
_symmetry.space_group_name_H-M   'P 1'
#
loop_
_entity.id
_entity.type
_entity.pdbx_description
1 polymer ?
#
loop_
_entity_poly.entity_id
_entity_poly.type
_entity_poly.pdbx_seq_one_letter_code
_entity_poly.pdbx_strand_id
1 'polypeptide(L)'
;MYEDFLYETEHHILFHFEFESDALSIDDLRRFRDYEASTARIYRRPVITFVICSSKVREIRDQITEGINTYRVQIIRLKDENADEILEKLMKKPADKLEKSDLIPLLFSPLMDGSSDENERILKSIRILRKAEQTILPEDIRKMEAILYILATKFLSGETLEKIKEEIAMTKLGQMIWDDALEKGIAQGKETESERYNHLILVLNQENRLDQIVKIASDREYRESLFRKYGI
;
A
#
# COMPACT_ATOMS: atom_id res chain seq x y z
N MET A 1 -9.70 16.86 9.54
CA MET A 1 -8.98 16.85 8.26
C MET A 1 -8.29 15.51 8.17
N TYR A 2 -8.61 14.71 7.16
CA TYR A 2 -8.04 13.39 6.97
C TYR A 2 -7.48 13.36 5.55
N GLU A 3 -6.19 13.66 5.43
CA GLU A 3 -5.39 13.46 4.22
C GLU A 3 -4.86 12.03 4.25
N ASP A 4 -4.74 11.33 3.12
CA ASP A 4 -4.21 9.96 3.17
C ASP A 4 -2.72 9.99 3.52
N PHE A 5 -1.91 10.82 2.86
CA PHE A 5 -0.51 11.01 3.25
C PHE A 5 0.03 12.39 2.94
N LEU A 6 0.94 12.83 3.80
CA LEU A 6 1.76 14.00 3.58
C LEU A 6 3.24 13.64 3.71
N TYR A 7 4.04 13.94 2.69
CA TYR A 7 5.48 13.68 2.67
C TYR A 7 6.24 14.98 2.42
N GLU A 8 7.23 15.28 3.28
CA GLU A 8 8.12 16.42 3.07
C GLU A 8 9.33 16.01 2.24
N THR A 9 9.56 16.73 1.13
CA THR A 9 10.77 16.55 0.31
C THR A 9 11.96 17.32 0.87
N GLU A 10 13.18 16.96 0.44
CA GLU A 10 14.41 17.69 0.76
C GLU A 10 14.39 19.16 0.30
N HIS A 11 13.53 19.49 -0.66
CA HIS A 11 13.33 20.86 -1.18
C HIS A 11 12.20 21.62 -0.48
N HIS A 12 11.75 21.14 0.68
CA HIS A 12 10.70 21.76 1.50
C HIS A 12 9.31 21.87 0.84
N ILE A 13 9.08 21.16 -0.27
CA ILE A 13 7.76 20.95 -0.87
C ILE A 13 7.10 19.77 -0.18
N LEU A 14 5.80 19.88 0.09
CA LEU A 14 4.99 18.81 0.63
C LEU A 14 4.27 18.07 -0.49
N PHE A 15 4.36 16.74 -0.51
CA PHE A 15 3.57 15.89 -1.38
C PHE A 15 2.39 15.34 -0.61
N HIS A 16 1.19 15.70 -1.06
CA HIS A 16 -0.06 15.18 -0.55
C HIS A 16 -0.49 14.02 -1.45
N PHE A 17 -0.71 12.82 -0.92
CA PHE A 17 -1.20 11.68 -1.70
C PHE A 17 -2.63 11.34 -1.32
N GLU A 18 -3.42 10.95 -2.32
CA GLU A 18 -4.79 10.45 -2.19
C GLU A 18 -4.94 9.15 -3.00
N PHE A 19 -5.70 8.19 -2.48
CA PHE A 19 -5.90 6.89 -3.14
C PHE A 19 -7.35 6.72 -3.58
N GLU A 20 -7.56 6.45 -4.88
CA GLU A 20 -8.90 6.32 -5.45
C GLU A 20 -9.05 5.03 -6.26
N SER A 21 -10.03 4.22 -5.85
CA SER A 21 -10.34 2.96 -6.55
C SER A 21 -11.13 3.18 -7.84
N ASP A 22 -11.89 4.26 -7.89
CA ASP A 22 -12.82 4.60 -8.97
C ASP A 22 -12.34 5.82 -9.76
N ALA A 23 -13.13 6.23 -10.76
CA ALA A 23 -12.84 7.45 -11.49
C ALA A 23 -13.06 8.68 -10.61
N LEU A 24 -12.18 9.66 -10.73
CA LEU A 24 -12.25 10.90 -9.98
C LEU A 24 -13.52 11.71 -10.28
N SER A 25 -14.28 11.99 -9.24
CA SER A 25 -15.42 12.90 -9.29
C SER A 25 -14.99 14.37 -9.12
N ILE A 26 -15.93 15.29 -9.36
CA ILE A 26 -15.70 16.72 -9.08
C ILE A 26 -15.57 16.94 -7.57
N ASP A 27 -16.32 16.20 -6.76
CA ASP A 27 -16.33 16.36 -5.31
C ASP A 27 -15.02 15.86 -4.68
N ASP A 28 -14.40 14.82 -5.26
CA ASP A 28 -13.05 14.38 -4.87
C ASP A 28 -12.03 15.50 -5.09
N LEU A 29 -12.03 16.11 -6.29
CA LEU A 29 -11.12 17.22 -6.61
C LEU A 29 -11.37 18.45 -5.73
N ARG A 30 -12.62 18.70 -5.30
CA ARG A 30 -12.93 19.75 -4.32
C ARG A 30 -12.37 19.43 -2.93
N ARG A 31 -12.53 18.19 -2.48
CA ARG A 31 -11.97 17.69 -1.20
C ARG A 31 -10.46 17.83 -1.19
N PHE A 32 -9.78 17.38 -2.25
CA PHE A 32 -8.33 17.49 -2.36
C PHE A 32 -7.84 18.94 -2.33
N ARG A 33 -8.56 19.86 -2.99
CA ARG A 33 -8.23 21.29 -2.98
C ARG A 33 -8.32 21.90 -1.58
N ASP A 34 -9.34 21.53 -0.81
CA ASP A 34 -9.52 22.02 0.56
C ASP A 34 -8.35 21.57 1.45
N TYR A 35 -7.93 20.32 1.28
CA TYR A 35 -6.79 19.73 2.00
C TYR A 35 -5.48 20.40 1.61
N GLU A 36 -5.17 20.48 0.32
CA GLU A 36 -3.95 21.11 -0.19
C GLU A 36 -3.79 22.54 0.32
N ALA A 37 -4.85 23.35 0.24
CA ALA A 37 -4.85 24.74 0.70
C ALA A 37 -4.69 24.86 2.22
N SER A 38 -5.37 23.99 2.98
CA SER A 38 -5.26 23.96 4.43
C SER A 38 -3.85 23.59 4.88
N THR A 39 -3.25 22.59 4.27
CA THR A 39 -1.90 22.11 4.56
C THR A 39 -0.84 23.13 4.14
N ALA A 40 -0.97 23.74 2.97
CA ALA A 40 -0.09 24.82 2.54
C ALA A 40 -0.11 25.99 3.54
N ARG A 41 -1.28 26.34 4.08
CA ARG A 41 -1.44 27.39 5.09
C ARG A 41 -0.80 27.01 6.43
N ILE A 42 -1.02 25.78 6.91
CA ILE A 42 -0.50 25.31 8.21
C ILE A 42 1.03 25.27 8.19
N TYR A 43 1.60 24.62 7.17
CA TYR A 43 3.04 24.39 7.11
C TYR A 43 3.81 25.50 6.40
N ARG A 44 3.11 26.48 5.82
CA ARG A 44 3.68 27.62 5.07
C ARG A 44 4.63 27.16 3.96
N ARG A 45 4.24 26.11 3.24
CA ARG A 45 5.04 25.45 2.22
C ARG A 45 4.19 25.13 0.99
N PRO A 46 4.79 25.07 -0.21
CA PRO A 46 4.10 24.56 -1.39
C PRO A 46 3.66 23.11 -1.16
N VAL A 47 2.46 22.78 -1.61
CA VAL A 47 1.92 21.42 -1.59
C VAL A 47 1.61 21.00 -3.02
N ILE A 48 1.92 19.76 -3.37
CA ILE A 48 1.54 19.14 -4.64
C ILE A 48 0.71 17.91 -4.31
N THR A 49 -0.52 17.87 -4.81
CA THR A 49 -1.38 16.70 -4.66
C THR A 49 -1.14 15.67 -5.78
N PHE A 50 -0.80 14.45 -5.39
CA PHE A 50 -0.73 13.25 -6.22
C PHE A 50 -1.93 12.34 -5.92
N VAL A 51 -2.63 11.87 -6.96
CA VAL A 51 -3.71 10.89 -6.81
C VAL A 51 -3.27 9.57 -7.44
N ILE A 52 -3.21 8.53 -6.63
CA ILE A 52 -2.91 7.17 -7.07
C ILE A 52 -4.23 6.48 -7.41
N CYS A 53 -4.44 6.20 -8.69
CA CYS A 53 -5.69 5.65 -9.20
C CYS A 53 -5.51 4.23 -9.75
N SER A 54 -6.37 3.31 -9.30
CA SER A 54 -6.44 1.94 -9.84
C SER A 54 -7.59 1.71 -10.83
N SER A 55 -8.32 2.76 -11.18
CA SER A 55 -9.50 2.68 -12.06
C SER A 55 -9.14 2.20 -13.48
N LYS A 56 -10.05 1.43 -14.09
CA LYS A 56 -9.97 1.00 -15.49
C LYS A 56 -10.47 2.08 -16.47
N VAL A 57 -10.91 3.23 -15.98
CA VAL A 57 -11.44 4.30 -16.81
C VAL A 57 -10.31 4.92 -17.64
N ARG A 58 -10.55 5.07 -18.95
CA ARG A 58 -9.55 5.52 -19.92
C ARG A 58 -9.12 6.98 -19.72
N GLU A 59 -10.03 7.84 -19.26
CA GLU A 59 -9.77 9.24 -18.99
C GLU A 59 -10.10 9.56 -17.52
N ILE A 60 -9.09 9.94 -16.76
CA ILE A 60 -9.22 10.37 -15.37
C ILE A 60 -9.17 11.90 -15.37
N ARG A 61 -10.16 12.53 -14.74
CA ARG A 61 -10.17 13.98 -14.57
C ARG A 61 -9.11 14.37 -13.54
N ASP A 62 -8.14 15.18 -13.96
CA ASP A 62 -7.04 15.68 -13.15
C ASP A 62 -7.23 17.14 -12.70
N GLN A 63 -8.32 17.79 -13.13
CA GLN A 63 -8.55 19.21 -12.86
C GLN A 63 -10.03 19.56 -12.68
N ILE A 64 -10.27 20.63 -11.92
CA ILE A 64 -11.56 21.34 -11.85
C ILE A 64 -11.33 22.84 -12.02
N THR A 65 -12.24 23.50 -12.73
CA THR A 65 -12.27 24.97 -12.83
C THR A 65 -13.51 25.48 -12.12
N GLU A 66 -13.32 26.37 -11.14
CA GLU A 66 -14.39 27.02 -10.41
C GLU A 66 -14.10 28.52 -10.27
N GLY A 67 -14.99 29.35 -10.78
CA GLY A 67 -14.74 30.79 -10.91
C GLY A 67 -13.57 31.07 -11.85
N ILE A 68 -12.59 31.83 -11.38
CA ILE A 68 -11.39 32.20 -12.14
C ILE A 68 -10.21 31.24 -11.93
N ASN A 69 -10.34 30.26 -11.03
CA ASN A 69 -9.24 29.38 -10.63
C ASN A 69 -9.43 27.97 -11.21
N THR A 70 -8.32 27.39 -11.67
CA THR A 70 -8.25 25.96 -12.02
C THR A 70 -7.35 25.26 -11.02
N TYR A 71 -7.91 24.28 -10.33
CA TYR A 71 -7.16 23.36 -9.46
C TYR A 71 -6.79 22.11 -10.25
N ARG A 72 -5.57 21.61 -10.05
CA ARG A 72 -4.98 20.48 -10.78
C ARG A 72 -4.29 19.54 -9.80
N VAL A 73 -4.35 18.25 -10.08
CA VAL A 73 -3.63 17.21 -9.35
C VAL A 73 -2.75 16.41 -10.30
N GLN A 74 -1.71 15.75 -9.78
CA GLN A 74 -0.88 14.82 -10.52
C GLN A 74 -1.48 13.41 -10.43
N ILE A 75 -1.87 12.81 -11.54
CA ILE A 75 -2.44 11.45 -11.54
C ILE A 75 -1.33 10.41 -11.75
N ILE A 76 -1.26 9.43 -10.85
CA ILE A 76 -0.46 8.21 -11.01
C ILE A 76 -1.44 7.07 -11.27
N ARG A 77 -1.62 6.69 -12.54
CA ARG A 77 -2.50 5.57 -12.91
C ARG A 77 -1.72 4.26 -12.88
N LEU A 78 -2.02 3.40 -11.92
CA LEU A 78 -1.33 2.11 -11.79
C LEU A 78 -1.59 1.20 -13.01
N LYS A 79 -2.75 1.33 -13.65
CA LYS A 79 -3.11 0.60 -14.87
C LYS A 79 -2.32 0.99 -16.13
N ASP A 80 -1.49 2.03 -16.09
CA ASP A 80 -0.58 2.34 -17.21
C ASP A 80 0.69 1.49 -17.21
N GLU A 81 1.01 0.89 -16.07
CA GLU A 81 2.17 0.03 -15.92
C GLU A 81 1.78 -1.43 -16.17
N ASN A 82 2.66 -2.14 -16.88
CA ASN A 82 2.49 -3.57 -17.15
C ASN A 82 3.20 -4.41 -16.07
N ALA A 83 2.41 -5.10 -15.24
CA ALA A 83 2.91 -5.97 -14.19
C ALA A 83 3.81 -7.08 -14.73
N ASP A 84 3.48 -7.68 -15.88
CA ASP A 84 4.20 -8.81 -16.43
C ASP A 84 5.65 -8.44 -16.76
N GLU A 85 5.84 -7.29 -17.41
CA GLU A 85 7.15 -6.78 -17.79
C GLU A 85 8.04 -6.49 -16.58
N ILE A 86 7.46 -5.85 -15.56
CA ILE A 86 8.14 -5.52 -14.30
C ILE A 86 8.55 -6.81 -13.57
N LEU A 87 7.61 -7.74 -13.41
CA LEU A 87 7.85 -9.00 -12.70
C LEU A 87 8.89 -9.87 -13.41
N GLU A 88 8.83 -9.97 -14.74
CA GLU A 88 9.84 -10.69 -15.51
C GLU A 88 11.24 -10.09 -15.37
N LYS A 89 11.36 -8.77 -15.42
CA LYS A 89 12.63 -8.06 -15.26
C LYS A 89 13.24 -8.34 -13.89
N LEU A 90 12.43 -8.25 -12.82
CA LEU A 90 12.88 -8.49 -11.45
C LEU A 90 13.22 -9.96 -11.18
N MET A 91 12.46 -10.89 -11.76
CA MET A 91 12.78 -12.32 -11.69
C MET A 91 14.13 -12.65 -12.33
N LYS A 92 14.50 -11.99 -13.43
CA LYS A 92 15.80 -12.18 -14.11
C LYS A 92 16.97 -11.47 -13.40
N LYS A 93 16.71 -10.41 -12.62
CA LYS A 93 17.75 -9.65 -11.90
C LYS A 93 18.41 -10.50 -10.80
N PRO A 94 19.75 -10.60 -10.70
CA PRO A 94 20.42 -11.37 -9.64
C PRO A 94 20.02 -10.91 -8.23
N ALA A 95 19.97 -11.85 -7.27
CA ALA A 95 19.51 -11.57 -5.90
C ALA A 95 20.37 -10.51 -5.18
N ASP A 96 21.69 -10.60 -5.35
CA ASP A 96 22.70 -9.67 -4.83
C ASP A 96 22.61 -8.25 -5.41
N LYS A 97 21.82 -8.07 -6.48
CA LYS A 97 21.58 -6.78 -7.15
C LYS A 97 20.18 -6.23 -6.93
N LEU A 98 19.33 -6.92 -6.17
CA LEU A 98 18.01 -6.39 -5.83
C LEU A 98 18.15 -5.36 -4.71
N GLU A 99 17.67 -4.16 -4.98
CA GLU A 99 17.57 -3.05 -4.04
C GLU A 99 16.13 -2.87 -3.57
N LYS A 100 15.94 -2.23 -2.42
CA LYS A 100 14.61 -1.99 -1.85
C LYS A 100 13.68 -1.24 -2.81
N SER A 101 14.23 -0.28 -3.57
CA SER A 101 13.52 0.50 -4.58
C SER A 101 12.99 -0.37 -5.73
N ASP A 102 13.71 -1.43 -6.12
CA ASP A 102 13.27 -2.38 -7.14
C ASP A 102 12.04 -3.17 -6.71
N LEU A 103 11.81 -3.33 -5.40
CA LEU A 103 10.73 -4.14 -4.85
C LEU A 103 9.42 -3.35 -4.68
N ILE A 104 9.48 -2.02 -4.64
CA ILE A 104 8.29 -1.16 -4.47
C ILE A 104 7.22 -1.43 -5.54
N PRO A 105 7.56 -1.57 -6.84
CA PRO A 105 6.56 -1.91 -7.87
C PRO A 105 5.82 -3.22 -7.61
N LEU A 106 6.42 -4.19 -6.91
CA LEU A 106 5.76 -5.48 -6.61
C LEU A 106 4.48 -5.28 -5.80
N LEU A 107 4.49 -4.32 -4.88
CA LEU A 107 3.37 -3.99 -3.99
C LEU A 107 2.15 -3.49 -4.77
N PHE A 108 2.37 -2.95 -5.96
CA PHE A 108 1.33 -2.40 -6.82
C PHE A 108 0.99 -3.31 -8.00
N SER A 109 1.78 -4.35 -8.26
CA SER A 109 1.57 -5.28 -9.38
C SER A 109 0.16 -5.89 -9.45
N PRO A 110 -0.56 -6.19 -8.34
CA PRO A 110 -1.94 -6.67 -8.42
C PRO A 110 -2.93 -5.62 -8.93
N LEU A 111 -2.58 -4.33 -8.85
CA LEU A 111 -3.39 -3.20 -9.29
C LEU A 111 -3.04 -2.72 -10.71
N MET A 112 -1.88 -3.13 -11.23
CA MET A 112 -1.37 -2.77 -12.56
C MET A 112 -2.13 -3.47 -13.70
N ASP A 113 -1.84 -3.14 -14.95
CA ASP A 113 -2.36 -3.89 -16.11
C ASP A 113 -1.44 -5.07 -16.45
N GLY A 114 -1.89 -5.98 -17.31
CA GLY A 114 -1.12 -7.16 -17.71
C GLY A 114 -1.99 -8.35 -18.11
N SER A 115 -1.36 -9.34 -18.73
CA SER A 115 -1.99 -10.58 -19.17
C SER A 115 -2.19 -11.59 -18.05
N SER A 116 -1.24 -11.66 -17.10
CA SER A 116 -1.38 -12.53 -15.93
C SER A 116 -2.50 -12.04 -15.00
N ASP A 117 -3.15 -12.96 -14.28
CA ASP A 117 -4.16 -12.59 -13.30
C ASP A 117 -3.56 -12.13 -11.96
N GLU A 118 -4.39 -11.59 -11.07
CA GLU A 118 -3.94 -11.08 -9.78
C GLU A 118 -3.25 -12.17 -8.93
N ASN A 119 -3.69 -13.43 -9.04
CA ASN A 119 -3.10 -14.55 -8.30
C ASN A 119 -1.66 -14.81 -8.75
N GLU A 120 -1.44 -14.90 -10.06
CA GLU A 120 -0.11 -15.14 -10.62
C GLU A 120 0.85 -13.98 -10.29
N ARG A 121 0.37 -12.73 -10.34
CA ARG A 121 1.18 -11.55 -9.99
C ARG A 121 1.60 -11.55 -8.53
N ILE A 122 0.68 -11.89 -7.62
CA ILE A 122 0.98 -11.95 -6.19
C ILE A 122 1.97 -13.10 -5.90
N LEU A 123 1.75 -14.28 -6.48
CA LEU A 123 2.68 -15.41 -6.34
C LEU A 123 4.08 -15.07 -6.82
N LYS A 124 4.21 -14.46 -8.01
CA LYS A 124 5.49 -14.01 -8.55
C LYS A 124 6.13 -12.97 -7.62
N SER A 125 5.35 -12.02 -7.12
CA SER A 125 5.84 -10.99 -6.19
C SER A 125 6.40 -11.58 -4.91
N ILE A 126 5.70 -12.52 -4.25
CA ILE A 126 6.17 -13.20 -3.04
C ILE A 126 7.48 -13.96 -3.32
N ARG A 127 7.60 -14.63 -4.48
CA ARG A 127 8.83 -15.32 -4.87
C ARG A 127 10.01 -14.36 -5.07
N ILE A 128 9.77 -13.18 -5.63
CA ILE A 128 10.81 -12.14 -5.78
C ILE A 128 11.22 -11.61 -4.40
N LEU A 129 10.26 -11.39 -3.48
CA LEU A 129 10.57 -10.98 -2.11
C LEU A 129 11.45 -11.99 -1.38
N ARG A 130 11.12 -13.29 -1.46
CA ARG A 130 11.96 -14.35 -0.89
C ARG A 130 13.38 -14.33 -1.45
N LYS A 131 13.50 -14.14 -2.77
CA LYS A 131 14.81 -14.02 -3.43
C LYS A 131 15.62 -12.83 -2.90
N ALA A 132 14.95 -11.76 -2.48
CA ALA A 132 15.58 -10.56 -1.94
C ALA A 132 15.88 -10.62 -0.43
N GLU A 133 15.48 -11.68 0.29
CA GLU A 133 15.70 -11.79 1.76
C GLU A 133 17.16 -11.72 2.18
N GLN A 134 18.10 -12.05 1.28
CA GLN A 134 19.53 -12.01 1.56
C GLN A 134 20.13 -10.60 1.47
N THR A 135 19.50 -9.70 0.71
CA THR A 135 20.00 -8.33 0.47
C THR A 135 19.18 -7.27 1.18
N ILE A 136 17.91 -7.55 1.48
CA ILE A 136 16.98 -6.61 2.08
C ILE A 136 16.71 -6.99 3.52
N LEU A 137 16.50 -5.99 4.38
CA LEU A 137 16.21 -6.19 5.79
C LEU A 137 14.96 -7.08 5.95
N PRO A 138 15.00 -8.11 6.82
CA PRO A 138 13.86 -9.01 7.02
C PRO A 138 12.56 -8.30 7.42
N GLU A 139 12.65 -7.17 8.13
CA GLU A 139 11.47 -6.38 8.51
C GLU A 139 10.79 -5.73 7.31
N ASP A 140 11.56 -5.25 6.34
CA ASP A 140 11.01 -4.67 5.11
C ASP A 140 10.34 -5.74 4.25
N ILE A 141 10.97 -6.91 4.11
CA ILE A 141 10.37 -8.05 3.41
C ILE A 141 9.04 -8.44 4.06
N ARG A 142 8.98 -8.56 5.39
CA ARG A 142 7.73 -8.88 6.10
C ARG A 142 6.63 -7.85 5.85
N LYS A 143 6.96 -6.55 5.87
CA LYS A 143 5.98 -5.48 5.57
C LYS A 143 5.45 -5.60 4.14
N MET A 144 6.33 -5.88 3.18
CA MET A 144 5.98 -6.07 1.77
C MET A 144 5.11 -7.32 1.56
N GLU A 145 5.43 -8.44 2.21
CA GLU A 145 4.63 -9.67 2.19
C GLU A 145 3.24 -9.44 2.79
N ALA A 146 3.13 -8.69 3.89
CA ALA A 146 1.85 -8.36 4.52
C ALA A 146 0.95 -7.57 3.57
N ILE A 147 1.50 -6.58 2.85
CA ILE A 147 0.76 -5.81 1.84
C ILE A 147 0.25 -6.74 0.73
N LEU A 148 1.12 -7.63 0.20
CA LEU A 148 0.72 -8.58 -0.83
C LEU A 148 -0.34 -9.58 -0.34
N TYR A 149 -0.26 -10.02 0.92
CA TYR A 149 -1.27 -10.87 1.53
C TYR A 149 -2.65 -10.18 1.58
N ILE A 150 -2.67 -8.91 1.96
CA ILE A 150 -3.91 -8.13 2.02
C ILE A 150 -4.53 -8.03 0.63
N LEU A 151 -3.71 -7.69 -0.38
CA LEU A 151 -4.18 -7.65 -1.76
C LEU A 151 -4.68 -9.03 -2.22
N ALA A 152 -4.05 -10.12 -1.80
CA ALA A 152 -4.53 -11.47 -2.05
C ALA A 152 -5.91 -11.71 -1.42
N THR A 153 -6.10 -11.37 -0.14
CA THR A 153 -7.40 -11.54 0.53
C THR A 153 -8.50 -10.70 -0.09
N LYS A 154 -8.16 -9.58 -0.74
CA LYS A 154 -9.10 -8.73 -1.47
C LYS A 154 -9.50 -9.32 -2.82
N PHE A 155 -8.52 -9.76 -3.60
CA PHE A 155 -8.73 -10.14 -5.00
C PHE A 155 -9.00 -11.62 -5.21
N LEU A 156 -8.56 -12.48 -4.28
CA LEU A 156 -8.59 -13.92 -4.42
C LEU A 156 -9.54 -14.55 -3.42
N SER A 157 -10.05 -15.73 -3.75
CA SER A 157 -10.94 -16.50 -2.89
C SER A 157 -10.79 -18.00 -3.16
N GLY A 158 -11.20 -18.82 -2.18
CA GLY A 158 -11.10 -20.27 -2.30
C GLY A 158 -9.67 -20.75 -2.57
N GLU A 159 -9.51 -21.62 -3.55
CA GLU A 159 -8.24 -22.31 -3.84
C GLU A 159 -7.09 -21.35 -4.21
N THR A 160 -7.36 -20.24 -4.91
CA THR A 160 -6.30 -19.28 -5.27
C THR A 160 -5.75 -18.55 -4.05
N LEU A 161 -6.61 -18.21 -3.09
CA LEU A 161 -6.17 -17.61 -1.84
C LEU A 161 -5.40 -18.60 -0.96
N GLU A 162 -5.83 -19.87 -0.91
CA GLU A 162 -5.10 -20.90 -0.16
C GLU A 162 -3.68 -21.11 -0.68
N LYS A 163 -3.46 -21.07 -2.00
CA LYS A 163 -2.11 -21.10 -2.58
C LYS A 163 -1.24 -19.93 -2.13
N ILE A 164 -1.79 -18.73 -2.01
CA ILE A 164 -1.05 -17.59 -1.45
C ILE A 164 -0.72 -17.83 0.02
N LYS A 165 -1.68 -18.33 0.81
CA LYS A 165 -1.46 -18.63 2.23
C LYS A 165 -0.36 -19.67 2.42
N GLU A 166 -0.33 -20.72 1.61
CA GLU A 166 0.73 -21.73 1.63
C GLU A 166 2.10 -21.11 1.35
N GLU A 167 2.19 -20.22 0.35
CA GLU A 167 3.44 -19.53 0.09
C GLU A 167 3.80 -18.59 1.27
N ILE A 168 2.87 -17.81 1.81
CA ILE A 168 3.20 -16.93 2.95
C ILE A 168 3.54 -17.72 4.20
N ALA A 169 2.91 -18.86 4.46
CA ALA A 169 3.21 -19.76 5.58
C ALA A 169 4.69 -20.19 5.60
N MET A 170 5.32 -20.30 4.43
CA MET A 170 6.73 -20.65 4.29
C MET A 170 7.68 -19.46 4.53
N THR A 171 7.17 -18.26 4.76
CA THR A 171 7.96 -17.06 5.07
C THR A 171 7.99 -16.81 6.57
N LYS A 172 8.90 -15.94 7.01
CA LYS A 172 8.95 -15.51 8.42
C LYS A 172 7.66 -14.81 8.85
N LEU A 173 6.97 -14.12 7.93
CA LEU A 173 5.67 -13.52 8.24
C LEU A 173 4.62 -14.60 8.51
N GLY A 174 4.53 -15.64 7.68
CA GLY A 174 3.57 -16.71 7.89
C GLY A 174 3.82 -17.53 9.14
N GLN A 175 5.09 -17.77 9.49
CA GLN A 175 5.46 -18.37 10.78
C GLN A 175 4.95 -17.52 11.93
N MET A 176 5.18 -16.20 11.90
CA MET A 176 4.65 -15.30 12.93
C MET A 176 3.11 -15.29 12.99
N ILE A 177 2.43 -15.23 11.84
CA ILE A 177 0.96 -15.28 11.80
C ILE A 177 0.45 -16.60 12.40
N TRP A 178 1.14 -17.71 12.12
CA TRP A 178 0.79 -19.03 12.64
C TRP A 178 1.08 -19.17 14.12
N ASP A 179 2.23 -18.69 14.58
CA ASP A 179 2.65 -18.68 15.99
C ASP A 179 1.71 -17.80 16.81
N ASP A 180 1.33 -16.61 16.32
CA ASP A 180 0.34 -15.72 16.94
C ASP A 180 -1.07 -16.35 16.95
N ALA A 181 -1.44 -17.10 15.91
CA ALA A 181 -2.72 -17.81 15.85
C ALA A 181 -2.75 -19.04 16.78
N LEU A 182 -1.60 -19.70 16.98
CA LEU A 182 -1.42 -20.84 17.88
C LEU A 182 -1.34 -20.36 19.36
N GLU A 183 -0.73 -19.20 19.61
CA GLU A 183 -0.62 -18.58 20.95
C GLU A 183 -1.85 -17.77 21.36
N LYS A 184 -2.77 -17.42 20.45
CA LYS A 184 -4.09 -16.86 20.78
C LYS A 184 -5.08 -17.91 21.32
N GLY A 185 -4.60 -18.67 22.29
CA GLY A 185 -5.37 -19.19 23.40
C GLY A 185 -4.87 -18.73 24.78
N ILE A 186 -3.60 -18.35 24.97
CA ILE A 186 -3.04 -18.17 26.32
C ILE A 186 -1.82 -17.22 26.30
N ALA A 187 -2.03 -15.92 26.55
CA ALA A 187 -1.28 -15.11 27.53
C ALA A 187 -1.38 -13.60 27.23
N GLN A 188 -1.96 -12.87 28.17
CA GLN A 188 -1.78 -11.43 28.29
C GLN A 188 -0.31 -11.14 28.65
N GLY A 189 0.48 -10.56 27.73
CA GLY A 189 1.84 -10.10 28.04
C GLY A 189 2.58 -9.49 26.85
N LYS A 190 2.70 -8.16 26.84
CA LYS A 190 3.51 -7.31 25.93
C LYS A 190 3.59 -7.76 24.45
N GLU A 191 2.54 -7.42 23.71
CA GLU A 191 2.52 -7.46 22.24
C GLU A 191 3.67 -6.61 21.67
N THR A 192 4.48 -7.18 20.78
CA THR A 192 5.57 -6.45 20.12
C THR A 192 5.01 -5.42 19.12
N GLU A 193 5.76 -4.36 18.78
CA GLU A 193 5.28 -3.35 17.79
C GLU A 193 4.93 -4.00 16.43
N SER A 194 5.62 -5.09 16.09
CA SER A 194 5.36 -5.87 14.87
C SER A 194 4.05 -6.67 14.94
N GLU A 195 3.76 -7.29 16.08
CA GLU A 195 2.50 -8.02 16.30
C GLU A 195 1.30 -7.07 16.30
N ARG A 196 1.40 -5.94 17.02
CA ARG A 196 0.39 -4.88 17.02
C ARG A 196 0.11 -4.41 15.61
N TYR A 197 1.17 -4.16 14.84
CA TYR A 197 1.07 -3.71 13.45
C TYR A 197 0.35 -4.72 12.55
N ASN A 198 0.69 -6.01 12.66
CA ASN A 198 0.05 -7.08 11.92
C ASN A 198 -1.42 -7.26 12.33
N HIS A 199 -1.72 -7.17 13.63
CA HIS A 199 -3.09 -7.22 14.15
C HIS A 199 -3.92 -6.07 13.57
N LEU A 200 -3.39 -4.86 13.59
CA LEU A 200 -4.08 -3.69 13.07
C LEU A 200 -4.34 -3.82 11.56
N ILE A 201 -3.37 -4.33 10.82
CA ILE A 201 -3.53 -4.69 9.40
C ILE A 201 -4.75 -5.61 9.20
N LEU A 202 -4.89 -6.66 10.01
CA LEU A 202 -6.00 -7.62 9.89
C LEU A 202 -7.36 -6.99 10.21
N VAL A 203 -7.43 -6.14 11.23
CA VAL A 203 -8.67 -5.44 11.61
C VAL A 203 -9.11 -4.45 10.53
N LEU A 204 -8.18 -3.66 9.99
CA LEU A 204 -8.49 -2.74 8.89
C LEU A 204 -8.94 -3.48 7.62
N ASN A 205 -8.40 -4.68 7.39
CA ASN A 205 -8.82 -5.53 6.28
C ASN A 205 -10.26 -6.05 6.44
N GLN A 206 -10.65 -6.45 7.66
CA GLN A 206 -12.03 -6.86 7.96
C GLN A 206 -13.05 -5.73 7.72
N GLU A 207 -12.62 -4.48 7.90
CA GLU A 207 -13.44 -3.29 7.62
C GLU A 207 -13.30 -2.75 6.19
N ASN A 208 -12.57 -3.45 5.31
CA ASN A 208 -12.33 -3.05 3.92
C ASN A 208 -11.68 -1.66 3.76
N ARG A 209 -10.84 -1.24 4.72
CA ARG A 209 -10.17 0.07 4.74
C ARG A 209 -8.73 -0.01 4.24
N LEU A 210 -8.59 -0.30 2.96
CA LEU A 210 -7.30 -0.56 2.31
C LEU A 210 -6.42 0.69 2.17
N ASP A 211 -7.04 1.84 1.95
CA ASP A 211 -6.45 3.17 2.05
C ASP A 211 -5.69 3.32 3.39
N GLN A 212 -6.30 2.86 4.48
CA GLN A 212 -5.73 2.96 5.81
C GLN A 212 -4.62 1.95 6.08
N ILE A 213 -4.64 0.80 5.40
CA ILE A 213 -3.57 -0.19 5.48
C ILE A 213 -2.30 0.35 4.84
N VAL A 214 -2.42 0.98 3.68
CA VAL A 214 -1.30 1.72 3.08
C VAL A 214 -0.87 2.80 4.08
N LYS A 215 -1.84 3.54 4.65
CA LYS A 215 -1.62 4.63 5.61
C LYS A 215 -0.76 4.27 6.81
N ILE A 216 -1.03 3.17 7.48
CA ILE A 216 -0.28 2.75 8.67
C ILE A 216 1.16 2.31 8.35
N ALA A 217 1.48 2.01 7.09
CA ALA A 217 2.82 1.65 6.66
C ALA A 217 3.77 2.85 6.63
N SER A 218 3.25 4.05 6.33
CA SER A 218 4.05 5.28 6.22
C SER A 218 3.83 6.26 7.37
N ASP A 219 2.68 6.22 8.04
CA ASP A 219 2.31 7.18 9.09
C ASP A 219 2.24 6.51 10.48
N ARG A 220 3.28 6.78 11.29
CA ARG A 220 3.42 6.23 12.65
C ARG A 220 2.40 6.82 13.62
N GLU A 221 2.07 8.10 13.51
CA GLU A 221 1.11 8.74 14.43
C GLU A 221 -0.31 8.24 14.15
N TYR A 222 -0.65 8.09 12.87
CA TYR A 222 -1.90 7.49 12.44
C TYR A 222 -2.02 6.03 12.91
N ARG A 223 -0.96 5.24 12.74
CA ARG A 223 -0.88 3.87 13.27
C ARG A 223 -1.14 3.81 14.78
N GLU A 224 -0.48 4.65 15.57
CA GLU A 224 -0.68 4.74 17.03
C GLU A 224 -2.12 5.17 17.42
N SER A 225 -2.75 6.01 16.60
CA SER A 225 -4.16 6.40 16.80
C SER A 225 -5.11 5.22 16.59
N LEU A 226 -4.82 4.37 15.60
CA LEU A 226 -5.63 3.20 15.29
C LEU A 226 -5.38 2.05 16.28
N PHE A 227 -4.16 1.88 16.77
CA PHE A 227 -3.87 1.00 17.92
C PHE A 227 -4.80 1.33 19.10
N ARG A 228 -4.85 2.60 19.50
CA ARG A 228 -5.76 3.06 20.56
C ARG A 228 -7.23 2.84 20.23
N LYS A 229 -7.65 3.10 18.99
CA LYS A 229 -9.04 2.93 18.55
C LYS A 229 -9.49 1.46 18.63
N TYR A 230 -8.61 0.53 18.28
CA TYR A 230 -8.91 -0.91 18.22
C TYR A 230 -8.50 -1.68 19.48
N GLY A 231 -7.91 -1.01 20.48
CA GLY A 231 -7.45 -1.67 21.71
C GLY A 231 -6.27 -2.60 21.49
N ILE A 232 -5.49 -2.35 20.43
CA ILE A 232 -4.24 -3.03 20.09
C ILE A 232 -3.11 -2.25 20.73
#